data_AF-A0A482TN03-F1
#
_entry.id   AF-A0A482TN03-F1
#
_cell.length_a   1.000
_cell.length_b   1.000
_cell.length_c   1.000
_cell.angle_alpha   90.00
_cell.angle_beta   90.00
_cell.angle_gamma   90.00
#
_symmetry.space_group_name_H-M   'P 1'
#
loop_
_entity.id
_entity.type
_entity.pdbx_description
1 polymer ?
#
loop_
_entity_poly.entity_id
_entity_poly.type
_entity_poly.pdbx_seq_one_letter_code
_entity_poly.pdbx_strand_id
1 'polypeptide(L)'
;MTPLEKILEWFDAQDLKIKYDFVPMTSHFHTDETIELEFDKEKQIELFRDYLKETNLKPKEVIKRTFFLKSLFNFTMDSRDSEEGWEKAREINKKINDDLESEGKSFGTYDTFMLDFDERKSKWIDWSNKWKLLLDSSLSDKAIGDWYFSSIRK
;
A
#
# COMPACT_ATOMS: atom_id res chain seq x y z
N MET A 1 18.09 -10.96 5.83
CA MET A 1 17.10 -10.01 5.32
C MET A 1 16.46 -9.28 6.48
N THR A 2 16.32 -7.96 6.39
CA THR A 2 15.57 -7.15 7.34
C THR A 2 14.07 -7.28 7.08
N PRO A 3 13.21 -6.99 8.06
CA PRO A 3 11.78 -6.89 7.81
C PRO A 3 11.41 -5.86 6.72
N LEU A 4 12.17 -4.77 6.57
CA LEU A 4 11.94 -3.79 5.50
C LEU A 4 12.27 -4.36 4.11
N GLU A 5 13.34 -5.14 3.98
CA GLU A 5 13.66 -5.84 2.73
C GLU A 5 12.56 -6.86 2.37
N LYS A 6 11.94 -7.51 3.35
CA LYS A 6 10.78 -8.40 3.12
C LYS A 6 9.56 -7.64 2.62
N ILE A 7 9.31 -6.44 3.16
CA ILE A 7 8.26 -5.54 2.66
C ILE A 7 8.57 -5.09 1.23
N LEU A 8 9.82 -4.73 0.95
CA LEU A 8 10.27 -4.34 -0.39
C LEU A 8 10.07 -5.46 -1.41
N GLU A 9 10.43 -6.71 -1.09
CA GLU A 9 10.20 -7.85 -1.99
C GLU A 9 8.71 -8.01 -2.34
N TRP A 10 7.84 -7.92 -1.34
CA TRP A 10 6.39 -7.98 -1.54
C TRP A 10 5.85 -6.80 -2.35
N PHE A 11 6.39 -5.60 -2.12
CA PHE A 11 6.03 -4.42 -2.87
C PHE A 11 6.46 -4.53 -4.33
N ASP A 12 7.71 -4.91 -4.56
CA ASP A 12 8.32 -5.01 -5.89
C ASP A 12 7.66 -6.07 -6.77
N ALA A 13 7.15 -7.16 -6.17
CA ALA A 13 6.45 -8.23 -6.87
C ALA A 13 5.12 -7.82 -7.52
N GLN A 14 4.60 -6.63 -7.23
CA GLN A 14 3.33 -6.14 -7.79
C GLN A 14 3.51 -5.36 -9.10
N ASP A 15 2.48 -5.41 -9.95
CA ASP A 15 2.39 -4.64 -11.18
C ASP A 15 2.43 -3.13 -10.91
N LEU A 16 3.11 -2.41 -11.81
CA LEU A 16 3.30 -0.97 -11.74
C LEU A 16 1.97 -0.20 -11.63
N LYS A 17 0.93 -0.66 -12.33
CA LYS A 17 -0.40 -0.04 -12.30
C LYS A 17 -1.03 -0.04 -10.91
N ILE A 18 -0.86 -1.13 -10.15
CA ILE A 18 -1.36 -1.21 -8.77
C ILE A 18 -0.51 -0.35 -7.83
N LYS A 19 0.81 -0.27 -8.06
CA LYS A 19 1.68 0.63 -7.31
C LYS A 19 1.29 2.10 -7.52
N TYR A 20 0.88 2.49 -8.73
CA TYR A 20 0.38 3.84 -9.04
C TYR A 20 -0.93 4.20 -8.34
N ASP A 21 -1.71 3.20 -7.92
CA ASP A 21 -2.90 3.42 -7.09
C ASP A 21 -2.54 3.41 -5.60
N PHE A 22 -1.72 2.44 -5.18
CA PHE A 22 -1.37 2.21 -3.78
C PHE A 22 -0.51 3.31 -3.18
N VAL A 23 0.61 3.66 -3.84
CA VAL A 23 1.60 4.58 -3.26
C VAL A 23 0.97 5.94 -2.95
N PRO A 24 0.24 6.62 -3.85
CA PRO A 24 -0.39 7.90 -3.51
C PRO A 24 -1.32 7.83 -2.29
N MET A 25 -2.06 6.73 -2.13
CA MET A 25 -2.98 6.54 -1.01
C MET A 25 -2.24 6.30 0.31
N THR A 26 -1.18 5.51 0.27
CA THR A 26 -0.32 5.24 1.42
C THR A 26 0.49 6.49 1.81
N SER A 27 0.97 7.25 0.83
CA SER A 27 1.81 8.44 1.04
C SER A 27 1.11 9.53 1.86
N HIS A 28 -0.21 9.66 1.74
CA HIS A 28 -0.98 10.67 2.48
C HIS A 28 -0.88 10.54 4.01
N PHE A 29 -0.61 9.33 4.51
CA PHE A 29 -0.42 9.09 5.95
C PHE A 29 1.02 8.67 6.26
N HIS A 30 1.93 8.83 5.31
CA HIS A 30 3.33 8.47 5.47
C HIS A 30 4.07 9.50 6.33
N THR A 31 5.05 9.08 7.13
CA THR A 31 5.82 10.01 7.98
C THR A 31 6.87 10.82 7.21
N ASP A 32 7.15 10.43 5.97
CA ASP A 32 8.08 11.11 5.08
C ASP A 32 7.30 11.97 4.10
N GLU A 33 7.18 13.25 4.42
CA GLU A 33 6.45 14.25 3.63
C GLU A 33 7.01 14.38 2.21
N THR A 34 8.27 14.02 1.97
CA THR A 34 8.86 14.09 0.62
C THR A 34 8.19 13.11 -0.34
N ILE A 35 7.68 11.99 0.18
CA ILE A 35 6.92 11.02 -0.61
C ILE A 35 5.52 11.55 -0.89
N GLU A 36 4.84 12.14 0.10
CA GLU A 36 3.50 12.71 -0.09
C GLU A 36 3.49 13.85 -1.11
N LEU A 37 4.48 14.75 -1.04
CA LEU A 37 4.55 15.96 -1.85
C LEU A 37 5.09 15.71 -3.28
N GLU A 38 5.48 14.48 -3.61
CA GLU A 38 5.93 14.12 -4.96
C GLU A 38 4.74 13.85 -5.87
N PHE A 39 4.59 14.67 -6.92
CA PHE A 39 3.49 14.60 -7.87
C PHE A 39 3.78 13.67 -9.06
N ASP A 40 5.07 13.43 -9.36
CA ASP A 40 5.46 12.44 -10.34
C ASP A 40 5.30 11.04 -9.75
N LYS A 41 4.38 10.24 -10.31
CA LYS A 41 4.05 8.93 -9.75
C LYS A 41 5.22 7.93 -9.82
N GLU A 42 6.07 8.01 -10.84
CA GLU A 42 7.23 7.13 -10.97
C GLU A 42 8.24 7.47 -9.88
N LYS A 43 8.55 8.77 -9.74
CA LYS A 43 9.45 9.26 -8.71
C LYS A 43 8.90 9.02 -7.31
N GLN A 44 7.60 9.14 -7.09
CA GLN A 44 6.97 8.84 -5.81
C GLN A 44 7.14 7.36 -5.42
N ILE A 45 6.98 6.44 -6.39
CA ILE A 45 7.27 5.01 -6.19
C ILE A 45 8.75 4.79 -5.90
N GLU A 46 9.66 5.49 -6.59
CA GLU A 46 11.10 5.39 -6.34
C GLU A 46 11.45 5.84 -4.92
N LEU A 47 10.96 6.99 -4.47
CA LEU A 47 11.15 7.49 -3.11
C LEU A 47 10.63 6.49 -2.07
N PHE A 48 9.45 5.90 -2.33
CA PHE A 48 8.88 4.87 -1.47
C PHE A 48 9.73 3.60 -1.42
N ARG A 49 10.27 3.14 -2.56
CA ARG A 49 11.22 2.01 -2.60
C ARG A 49 12.51 2.35 -1.87
N ASP A 50 13.04 3.55 -2.03
CA ASP A 50 14.28 3.97 -1.39
C ASP A 50 14.13 4.04 0.14
N TYR A 51 12.97 4.48 0.63
CA TYR A 51 12.62 4.41 2.05
C TYR A 51 12.70 2.97 2.61
N LEU A 52 12.28 1.98 1.82
CA LEU A 52 12.34 0.56 2.19
C LEU A 52 13.75 -0.06 2.03
N LYS A 53 14.54 0.44 1.07
CA LYS A 53 15.89 -0.06 0.75
C LYS A 53 16.98 0.46 1.67
N GLU A 54 16.73 1.49 2.48
CA GLU A 54 17.76 2.10 3.32
C GLU A 54 18.46 1.06 4.22
N THR A 55 19.74 0.84 3.94
CA THR A 55 20.55 -0.20 4.61
C THR A 55 21.26 0.32 5.85
N ASN A 56 21.41 1.63 6.02
CA ASN A 56 22.16 2.25 7.12
C ASN A 56 21.30 2.51 8.38
N LEU A 57 20.25 1.72 8.58
CA LEU A 57 19.36 1.84 9.73
C LEU A 57 19.86 1.04 10.92
N LYS A 58 19.78 1.65 12.12
CA LYS A 58 19.93 0.90 13.37
C LYS A 58 18.77 -0.11 13.50
N PRO A 59 18.98 -1.29 14.12
CA PRO A 59 17.91 -2.29 14.26
C PRO A 59 16.61 -1.76 14.89
N LYS A 60 16.71 -0.83 15.84
CA LYS A 60 15.56 -0.17 16.45
C LYS A 60 14.74 0.65 15.44
N GLU A 61 15.41 1.29 14.49
CA GLU A 61 14.75 2.09 13.46
C GLU A 61 14.04 1.20 12.44
N VAL A 62 14.68 0.10 12.04
CA VAL A 62 14.06 -0.91 11.16
C VAL A 62 12.74 -1.41 11.74
N ILE A 63 12.69 -1.79 13.03
CA ILE A 63 11.44 -2.22 13.65
C ILE A 63 10.38 -1.12 13.64
N LYS A 64 10.74 0.12 14.04
CA LYS A 64 9.78 1.23 14.10
C LYS A 64 9.10 1.43 12.75
N ARG A 65 9.90 1.52 11.68
CA ARG A 65 9.39 1.65 10.31
C ARG A 65 8.55 0.44 9.93
N THR A 66 8.99 -0.78 10.27
CA THR A 66 8.24 -2.00 9.98
C THR A 66 6.85 -1.99 10.61
N PHE A 67 6.72 -1.66 11.90
CA PHE A 67 5.40 -1.60 12.55
C PHE A 67 4.54 -0.47 12.01
N PHE A 68 5.14 0.69 11.71
CA PHE A 68 4.44 1.78 11.08
C PHE A 68 3.85 1.37 9.72
N LEU A 69 4.69 0.81 8.83
CA LEU A 69 4.27 0.34 7.51
C LEU A 69 3.23 -0.78 7.62
N LYS A 70 3.36 -1.69 8.61
CA LYS A 70 2.36 -2.72 8.85
C LYS A 70 0.96 -2.13 9.04
N SER A 71 0.85 -1.16 9.94
CA SER A 71 -0.41 -0.48 10.22
C SER A 71 -0.90 0.34 9.03
N LEU A 72 -0.01 1.08 8.39
CA LEU A 72 -0.33 1.92 7.24
C LEU A 72 -0.84 1.13 6.05
N PHE A 73 -0.25 -0.04 5.77
CA PHE A 73 -0.64 -0.88 4.65
C PHE A 73 -1.95 -1.59 4.91
N ASN A 74 -2.15 -2.09 6.14
CA ASN A 74 -3.44 -2.64 6.56
C ASN A 74 -4.55 -1.60 6.41
N PHE A 75 -4.30 -0.36 6.82
CA PHE A 75 -5.25 0.73 6.63
C PHE A 75 -5.50 1.05 5.16
N THR A 76 -4.46 1.12 4.33
CA THR A 76 -4.60 1.45 2.89
C THR A 76 -5.34 0.36 2.11
N MET A 77 -5.13 -0.91 2.48
CA MET A 77 -5.80 -2.05 1.85
C MET A 77 -7.20 -2.30 2.39
N ASP A 78 -7.57 -1.68 3.50
CA ASP A 78 -8.91 -1.81 4.06
C ASP A 78 -9.96 -1.44 2.98
N SER A 79 -11.02 -2.25 2.90
CA SER A 79 -12.04 -2.18 1.83
C SER A 79 -11.54 -2.42 0.40
N ARG A 80 -10.28 -2.83 0.18
CA ARG A 80 -9.74 -3.27 -1.14
C ARG A 80 -9.26 -4.72 -1.16
N ASP A 81 -9.35 -5.39 -0.02
CA ASP A 81 -8.88 -6.75 0.22
C ASP A 81 -9.95 -7.83 0.01
N SER A 82 -11.17 -7.42 -0.35
CA SER A 82 -12.33 -8.31 -0.50
C SER A 82 -13.27 -7.86 -1.62
N GLU A 83 -14.03 -8.79 -2.18
CA GLU A 83 -15.06 -8.48 -3.19
C GLU A 83 -16.11 -7.52 -2.64
N GLU A 84 -16.52 -7.70 -1.39
CA GLU A 84 -17.49 -6.82 -0.71
C GLU A 84 -16.96 -5.38 -0.61
N GLY A 85 -15.67 -5.20 -0.26
CA GLY A 85 -15.04 -3.89 -0.21
C GLY A 85 -15.03 -3.20 -1.58
N TRP A 86 -14.69 -3.95 -2.64
CA TRP A 86 -14.72 -3.45 -4.01
C TRP A 86 -16.13 -3.08 -4.49
N GLU A 87 -17.13 -3.86 -4.11
CA GLU A 87 -18.52 -3.55 -4.43
C GLU A 87 -18.99 -2.27 -3.72
N LYS A 88 -18.66 -2.11 -2.44
CA LYS A 88 -18.92 -0.85 -1.71
C LYS A 88 -18.24 0.34 -2.38
N ALA A 89 -16.98 0.19 -2.80
CA ALA A 89 -16.26 1.25 -3.50
C ALA A 89 -16.92 1.62 -4.84
N ARG A 90 -17.43 0.62 -5.59
CA ARG A 90 -18.17 0.85 -6.83
C ARG A 90 -19.43 1.68 -6.58
N GLU A 91 -20.25 1.30 -5.60
CA GLU A 91 -21.49 2.01 -5.28
C GLU A 91 -21.23 3.45 -4.82
N ILE A 92 -20.17 3.69 -4.03
CA ILE A 92 -19.78 5.04 -3.62
C ILE A 92 -19.35 5.88 -4.83
N ASN A 93 -18.50 5.34 -5.72
CA ASN A 93 -18.07 6.06 -6.92
C ASN A 93 -19.23 6.37 -7.86
N LYS A 94 -20.17 5.42 -8.01
CA LYS A 94 -21.39 5.63 -8.79
C LYS A 94 -22.23 6.76 -8.22
N LYS A 95 -22.50 6.73 -6.91
CA LYS A 95 -23.27 7.78 -6.23
C LYS A 95 -22.62 9.16 -6.39
N ILE A 96 -21.30 9.25 -6.19
CA ILE A 96 -20.57 10.52 -6.37
C ILE A 96 -20.72 11.03 -7.81
N ASN A 97 -20.63 10.16 -8.80
CA ASN A 97 -20.82 10.54 -10.20
C ASN A 97 -22.26 11.02 -10.46
N ASP A 98 -23.26 10.29 -9.99
CA ASP A 98 -24.68 10.67 -10.12
C ASP A 98 -24.97 12.04 -9.46
N ASP A 99 -24.41 12.27 -8.27
CA ASP A 99 -24.53 13.55 -7.55
C ASP A 99 -23.88 14.70 -8.36
N LEU A 100 -22.67 14.49 -8.89
CA LEU A 100 -21.96 15.49 -9.70
C LEU A 100 -22.68 15.79 -11.02
N GLU A 101 -23.23 14.77 -11.69
CA GLU A 101 -24.03 14.95 -12.90
C GLU A 101 -25.31 15.75 -12.64
N SER A 102 -25.96 15.52 -11.49
CA SER A 102 -27.13 16.30 -11.08
C SER A 102 -26.82 17.80 -10.88
N GLU A 103 -25.58 18.13 -10.52
CA GLU A 103 -25.05 19.49 -10.43
C GLU A 103 -24.56 20.07 -11.77
N GLY A 104 -24.71 19.33 -12.87
CA GLY A 104 -24.21 19.71 -14.19
C GLY A 104 -22.68 19.60 -14.34
N LYS A 105 -22.02 18.84 -13.46
CA LYS A 105 -20.58 18.61 -13.46
C LYS A 105 -20.29 17.15 -13.85
N SER A 106 -20.14 16.86 -15.14
CA SER A 106 -19.73 15.52 -15.57
C SER A 106 -18.21 15.46 -15.76
N PHE A 107 -17.56 14.54 -15.05
CA PHE A 107 -16.12 14.29 -15.13
C PHE A 107 -15.78 12.88 -15.63
N GLY A 108 -16.77 12.03 -15.89
CA GLY A 108 -16.55 10.63 -16.30
C GLY A 108 -15.74 9.81 -15.28
N THR A 109 -15.83 10.16 -13.99
CA THR A 109 -15.06 9.53 -12.93
C THR A 109 -15.48 8.09 -12.72
N TYR A 110 -16.78 7.79 -12.80
CA TYR A 110 -17.27 6.41 -12.72
C TYR A 110 -16.86 5.57 -13.92
N ASP A 111 -16.99 6.09 -15.15
CA ASP A 111 -16.57 5.38 -16.35
C ASP A 111 -15.08 5.06 -16.30
N THR A 112 -14.25 6.04 -15.90
CA THR A 112 -12.80 5.83 -15.72
C THR A 112 -12.51 4.78 -14.65
N PHE A 113 -13.26 4.78 -13.55
CA PHE A 113 -13.15 3.76 -12.50
C PHE A 113 -13.53 2.36 -13.01
N MET A 114 -14.50 2.27 -13.92
CA MET A 114 -14.98 0.99 -14.44
C MET A 114 -14.11 0.39 -15.55
N LEU A 115 -13.24 1.18 -16.21
CA LEU A 115 -12.41 0.74 -17.36
C LEU A 115 -11.63 -0.55 -17.10
N ASP A 116 -11.14 -0.75 -15.87
CA ASP A 116 -10.28 -1.86 -15.49
C ASP A 116 -10.73 -2.55 -14.20
N PHE A 117 -11.99 -2.34 -13.80
CA PHE A 117 -12.49 -2.67 -12.47
C PHE A 117 -12.20 -4.12 -12.06
N ASP A 118 -12.55 -5.10 -12.90
CA ASP A 118 -12.40 -6.52 -12.55
C ASP A 118 -10.93 -6.95 -12.47
N GLU A 119 -10.09 -6.50 -13.40
CA GLU A 119 -8.66 -6.79 -13.39
C GLU A 119 -8.01 -6.19 -12.14
N ARG A 120 -8.29 -4.90 -11.87
CA ARG A 120 -7.74 -4.17 -10.74
C ARG A 120 -8.20 -4.76 -9.41
N LYS A 121 -9.49 -5.07 -9.28
CA LYS A 121 -10.06 -5.78 -8.12
C LYS A 121 -9.32 -7.09 -7.84
N SER A 122 -9.17 -7.94 -8.85
CA SER A 122 -8.51 -9.23 -8.70
C SER A 122 -7.06 -9.07 -8.23
N LYS A 123 -6.32 -8.10 -8.79
CA LYS A 123 -4.92 -7.85 -8.41
C LYS A 123 -4.79 -7.33 -6.98
N TRP A 124 -5.67 -6.42 -6.55
CA TRP A 124 -5.66 -5.90 -5.18
C TRP A 124 -5.98 -6.98 -4.14
N ILE A 125 -6.99 -7.82 -4.40
CA ILE A 125 -7.36 -8.92 -3.48
C ILE A 125 -6.22 -9.92 -3.36
N ASP A 126 -5.63 -10.37 -4.48
CA ASP A 126 -4.49 -11.29 -4.48
C ASP A 126 -3.29 -10.68 -3.72
N TRP A 127 -2.99 -9.41 -3.96
CA TRP A 127 -1.86 -8.74 -3.31
C TRP A 127 -2.07 -8.57 -1.80
N SER A 128 -3.29 -8.25 -1.38
CA SER A 128 -3.65 -8.17 0.03
C SER A 128 -3.56 -9.54 0.70
N ASN A 129 -3.94 -10.62 0.02
CA ASN A 129 -3.75 -11.98 0.54
C ASN A 129 -2.26 -12.31 0.70
N LYS A 130 -1.41 -11.94 -0.26
CA LYS A 130 0.06 -12.08 -0.14
C LYS A 130 0.62 -11.26 1.01
N TRP A 131 0.07 -10.07 1.26
CA TRP A 131 0.44 -9.24 2.40
C TRP A 131 0.06 -9.90 3.74
N LYS A 132 -1.17 -10.44 3.85
CA LYS A 132 -1.63 -11.20 5.04
C LYS A 132 -0.74 -12.41 5.31
N LEU A 133 -0.38 -13.18 4.29
CA LEU A 133 0.56 -14.29 4.41
C LEU A 133 1.95 -13.84 4.90
N LEU A 134 2.41 -12.68 4.44
CA LEU A 134 3.68 -12.11 4.89
C LEU A 134 3.62 -11.68 6.37
N LEU A 135 2.50 -11.07 6.80
CA LEU A 135 2.22 -10.71 8.19
C LEU A 135 2.18 -11.94 9.12
N ASP A 136 1.58 -13.03 8.68
CA ASP A 136 1.47 -14.25 9.49
C ASP A 136 2.77 -15.07 9.53
N SER A 137 3.72 -14.78 8.64
CA SER A 137 5.00 -15.46 8.54
C SER A 137 6.16 -14.55 8.94
N SER A 138 6.82 -13.94 7.94
CA SER A 138 8.09 -13.22 8.07
C SER A 138 7.95 -11.87 8.78
N LEU A 139 6.74 -11.31 8.83
CA LEU A 139 6.44 -10.04 9.51
C LEU A 139 5.53 -10.23 10.73
N SER A 140 5.44 -11.45 11.26
CA SER A 140 4.79 -11.71 12.54
C SER A 140 5.54 -11.01 13.66
N ASP A 141 4.85 -10.62 14.73
CA ASP A 141 5.47 -9.92 15.85
C ASP A 141 6.63 -10.72 16.47
N LYS A 142 6.48 -12.06 16.49
CA LYS A 142 7.55 -12.98 16.87
C LYS A 142 8.73 -12.91 15.90
N ALA A 143 8.51 -13.00 14.59
CA ALA A 143 9.60 -12.96 13.60
C ALA A 143 10.36 -11.63 13.63
N ILE A 144 9.65 -10.51 13.77
CA ILE A 144 10.26 -9.17 13.93
C ILE A 144 11.07 -9.09 15.23
N GLY A 145 10.52 -9.59 16.33
CA GLY A 145 11.22 -9.65 17.62
C GLY A 145 12.48 -10.49 17.56
N ASP A 146 12.39 -11.71 17.03
CA ASP A 146 13.52 -12.63 16.84
C ASP A 146 14.63 -11.99 15.99
N TRP A 147 14.25 -11.34 14.88
CA TRP A 147 15.19 -10.60 14.04
C TRP A 147 15.90 -9.50 14.83
N TYR A 148 15.17 -8.68 15.59
CA TYR A 148 15.77 -7.58 16.33
C TYR A 148 16.73 -8.03 17.43
N PHE A 149 16.30 -8.98 18.27
CA PHE A 149 17.14 -9.48 19.36
C PHE A 149 18.40 -10.17 18.81
N SER A 150 18.32 -10.83 17.65
CA SER A 150 19.50 -11.36 16.97
C SER A 150 20.43 -10.28 16.42
N SER A 151 19.87 -9.14 16.00
CA SER A 151 20.61 -8.04 15.34
C SER A 151 21.37 -7.15 16.32
N ILE A 152 20.92 -7.05 17.58
CA ILE A 152 21.58 -6.25 18.62
C ILE A 152 22.57 -7.05 19.49
N ARG A 153 22.60 -8.38 19.32
CA ARG A 153 23.55 -9.28 20.00
C ARG A 153 24.86 -9.47 19.23
N LYS A 154 24.91 -8.96 17.99
CA LYS A 154 26.10 -8.92 17.14
C LYS A 154 26.87 -7.64 17.41
#